data_AF-A0A158RYE6-F1
#
_entry.id   AF-A0A158RYE6-F1
#
_cell.length_a   1.000
_cell.length_b   1.000
_cell.length_c   1.000
_cell.angle_alpha   90.00
_cell.angle_beta   90.00
_cell.angle_gamma   90.00
#
_symmetry.space_group_name_H-M   'P 1'
#
loop_
_entity.id
_entity.type
_entity.pdbx_description
1 polymer ?
#
loop_
_entity_poly.entity_id
_entity_poly.type
_entity_poly.pdbx_seq_one_letter_code
_entity_poly.pdbx_strand_id
1 'polypeptide(L)'
;MNNLSWMLYAADVSQSVSALLGMIAFFGFLAFVGLMVGWFSTYDQPRIFSWEDQEKKTAAHEKIHNTLGGFAKVTALVAVVCGITASVIPSRNTIYAIAASELGEDVLKSQTAGKALKALDAWLDKQIGEGGEK
;
A
#
# COMPACT_ATOMS: atom_id res chain seq x y z
N MET A 1 26.98 -1.39 -3.19
CA MET A 1 25.81 -0.79 -3.86
C MET A 1 25.38 0.39 -3.03
N ASN A 2 25.25 1.57 -3.62
CA ASN A 2 24.96 2.80 -2.87
C ASN A 2 23.48 2.82 -2.44
N ASN A 3 23.17 3.42 -1.28
CA ASN A 3 21.80 3.58 -0.77
C ASN A 3 20.85 4.18 -1.82
N LEU A 4 21.36 5.07 -2.66
CA LEU A 4 20.63 5.68 -3.77
C LEU A 4 20.03 4.65 -4.75
N SER A 5 20.82 3.66 -5.16
CA SER A 5 20.35 2.65 -6.12
C SER A 5 19.20 1.82 -5.54
N TRP A 6 19.22 1.59 -4.23
CA TRP A 6 18.17 0.87 -3.53
C TRP A 6 16.90 1.72 -3.38
N MET A 7 17.04 3.02 -3.08
CA MET A 7 15.89 3.94 -3.03
C MET A 7 15.22 4.11 -4.38
N LEU A 8 16.00 4.24 -5.47
CA LEU A 8 15.46 4.32 -6.83
C LEU A 8 14.70 3.04 -7.22
N TYR A 9 15.27 1.88 -6.90
CA TYR A 9 14.59 0.60 -7.11
C TYR A 9 13.31 0.49 -6.27
N ALA A 10 13.36 0.86 -4.99
CA ALA A 10 12.19 0.87 -4.11
C ALA A 10 11.10 1.83 -4.64
N ALA A 11 11.47 2.97 -5.21
CA ALA A 11 10.53 3.91 -5.81
C ALA A 11 9.77 3.28 -6.99
N ASP A 12 10.46 2.59 -7.89
CA ASP A 12 9.83 1.93 -9.04
C ASP A 12 8.96 0.73 -8.62
N VAL A 13 9.40 -0.04 -7.63
CA VAL A 13 8.67 -1.21 -7.15
C VAL A 13 7.47 -0.84 -6.26
N SER A 14 7.56 0.25 -5.49
CA SER A 14 6.52 0.68 -4.55
C SER A 14 5.14 0.84 -5.19
N GLN A 15 5.08 1.40 -6.39
CA GLN A 15 3.84 1.62 -7.12
C GLN A 15 3.19 0.29 -7.56
N SER A 16 4.01 -0.63 -8.08
CA SER A 16 3.54 -1.95 -8.50
C SER A 16 3.08 -2.79 -7.32
N VAL A 17 3.80 -2.72 -6.18
CA VAL A 17 3.44 -3.44 -4.95
C VAL A 17 2.17 -2.87 -4.33
N SER A 18 2.03 -1.54 -4.23
CA SER A 18 0.81 -0.91 -3.71
C SER A 18 -0.42 -1.24 -4.59
N ALA A 19 -0.28 -1.19 -5.92
CA ALA A 19 -1.35 -1.59 -6.84
C ALA A 19 -1.75 -3.07 -6.68
N LEU A 20 -0.77 -3.97 -6.54
CA LEU A 20 -1.02 -5.40 -6.33
C LEU A 20 -1.72 -5.66 -4.99
N LEU A 21 -1.24 -5.05 -3.90
CA LEU A 21 -1.86 -5.16 -2.58
C LEU A 21 -3.28 -4.57 -2.56
N GLY A 22 -3.48 -3.45 -3.25
CA GLY A 22 -4.79 -2.83 -3.43
C GLY A 22 -5.77 -3.75 -4.19
N MET A 23 -5.30 -4.41 -5.25
CA MET A 23 -6.11 -5.41 -5.97
C MET A 23 -6.46 -6.61 -5.08
N ILE A 24 -5.50 -7.16 -4.33
CA ILE A 24 -5.76 -8.27 -3.40
C ILE A 24 -6.78 -7.86 -2.33
N ALA A 25 -6.64 -6.65 -1.77
CA ALA A 25 -7.59 -6.14 -0.78
C ALA A 25 -9.00 -5.98 -1.39
N PHE A 26 -9.11 -5.45 -2.61
CA PHE A 26 -10.39 -5.26 -3.29
C PHE A 26 -11.08 -6.60 -3.63
N PHE A 27 -10.38 -7.52 -4.29
CA PHE A 27 -10.93 -8.83 -4.61
C PHE A 27 -11.19 -9.68 -3.37
N GLY A 28 -10.33 -9.57 -2.36
CA GLY A 28 -10.52 -10.20 -1.06
C GLY A 28 -11.78 -9.69 -0.37
N PHE A 29 -12.05 -8.38 -0.41
CA PHE A 29 -13.29 -7.80 0.11
C PHE A 29 -14.53 -8.31 -0.65
N LEU A 30 -14.49 -8.35 -1.99
CA LEU A 30 -15.60 -8.91 -2.78
C LEU A 30 -15.85 -10.39 -2.46
N ALA A 31 -14.78 -11.19 -2.35
CA ALA A 31 -14.88 -12.59 -1.97
C ALA A 31 -15.46 -12.75 -0.55
N PHE A 32 -15.04 -11.90 0.40
CA PHE A 32 -15.59 -11.88 1.75
C PHE A 32 -17.09 -11.59 1.76
N VAL A 33 -17.55 -10.59 1.02
CA VAL A 33 -18.99 -10.25 0.90
C VAL A 33 -19.77 -11.44 0.32
N GLY A 34 -19.25 -12.06 -0.75
CA GLY A 34 -19.88 -13.25 -1.34
C GLY A 34 -19.97 -14.43 -0.37
N LEU A 35 -18.90 -14.70 0.38
CA LEU A 35 -18.89 -15.73 1.42
C LEU A 35 -19.86 -15.42 2.57
N MET A 36 -19.98 -14.15 2.97
CA MET A 36 -20.94 -13.72 3.99
C MET A 36 -22.39 -13.89 3.53
N VAL A 37 -22.71 -13.56 2.28
CA VAL A 37 -24.05 -13.79 1.72
C VAL A 37 -24.36 -15.30 1.65
N GLY A 38 -23.41 -16.12 1.21
CA GLY A 38 -23.56 -17.58 1.20
C GLY A 38 -23.65 -18.19 2.60
N TRP A 39 -22.97 -17.61 3.58
CA TRP A 39 -23.06 -18.01 4.98
C TRP A 39 -24.44 -17.64 5.55
N PHE A 40 -24.93 -16.43 5.30
CA PHE A 40 -26.24 -15.98 5.76
C PHE A 40 -27.40 -16.76 5.10
N SER A 41 -27.29 -17.13 3.82
CA SER A 41 -28.32 -17.92 3.14
C SER A 41 -28.45 -19.34 3.69
N THR A 42 -27.43 -19.86 4.39
CA THR A 42 -27.53 -21.15 5.10
C THR A 42 -28.29 -21.08 6.43
N TYR A 43 -28.59 -19.88 6.96
CA TYR A 43 -29.41 -19.73 8.18
C TYR A 43 -30.91 -19.96 7.95
N ASP A 44 -31.42 -19.76 6.73
CA ASP A 44 -32.86 -19.58 6.49
C ASP A 44 -33.56 -20.76 5.80
N GLN A 45 -33.08 -22.01 5.98
CA GLN A 45 -33.82 -23.16 5.45
C GLN A 45 -35.00 -23.56 6.36
N PRO A 46 -36.26 -23.42 5.90
CA PRO A 46 -37.42 -23.89 6.66
C PRO A 46 -37.41 -25.42 6.77
N ARG A 47 -37.67 -25.92 7.99
CA ARG A 47 -37.64 -27.34 8.37
C ARG A 47 -38.86 -28.12 7.84
N ILE A 48 -39.02 -28.25 6.53
CA ILE A 48 -40.19 -28.93 5.90
C ILE A 48 -39.91 -30.39 5.49
N PHE A 49 -38.83 -31.02 5.98
CA PHE A 49 -38.41 -32.38 5.55
C PHE A 49 -38.56 -33.44 6.65
N SER A 50 -38.78 -34.70 6.22
CA SER A 50 -38.89 -35.90 7.05
C SER A 50 -37.67 -36.12 7.96
N TRP A 51 -37.92 -36.64 9.17
CA TRP A 51 -36.93 -36.78 10.25
C TRP A 51 -35.66 -37.58 9.88
N GLU A 52 -35.77 -38.60 9.02
CA GLU A 52 -34.64 -39.43 8.56
C GLU A 52 -33.71 -38.70 7.56
N ASP A 53 -34.28 -37.88 6.68
CA ASP A 53 -33.50 -37.06 5.74
C ASP A 53 -32.93 -35.81 6.40
N GLN A 54 -33.52 -35.41 7.54
CA GLN A 54 -33.12 -34.21 8.26
C GLN A 54 -31.73 -34.36 8.88
N GLU A 55 -31.44 -35.50 9.52
CA GLU A 55 -30.19 -35.71 10.28
C GLU A 55 -28.94 -35.70 9.38
N LYS A 56 -29.02 -36.31 8.19
CA LYS A 56 -27.94 -36.28 7.19
C LYS A 56 -27.77 -34.91 6.56
N LYS A 57 -28.88 -34.19 6.29
CA LYS A 57 -28.83 -32.83 5.72
C LYS A 57 -28.35 -31.79 6.72
N THR A 58 -28.67 -31.93 8.01
CA THR A 58 -28.21 -31.01 9.07
C THR A 58 -26.71 -31.14 9.29
N ALA A 59 -26.16 -32.35 9.32
CA ALA A 59 -24.71 -32.56 9.45
C ALA A 59 -23.93 -31.99 8.25
N ALA A 60 -24.48 -32.13 7.03
CA ALA A 60 -23.89 -31.55 5.83
C ALA A 60 -23.96 -30.00 5.82
N HIS A 61 -25.10 -29.41 6.19
CA HIS A 61 -25.26 -27.95 6.29
C HIS A 61 -24.37 -27.35 7.37
N GLU A 62 -24.28 -27.98 8.53
CA GLU A 62 -23.42 -27.52 9.63
C GLU A 62 -21.94 -27.51 9.21
N LYS A 63 -21.50 -28.56 8.51
CA LYS A 63 -20.14 -28.62 7.96
C LYS A 63 -19.88 -27.51 6.93
N ILE A 64 -20.83 -27.25 6.03
CA ILE A 64 -20.72 -26.19 5.02
C ILE A 64 -20.69 -24.80 5.68
N HIS A 65 -21.58 -24.54 6.64
CA HIS A 65 -21.66 -23.29 7.40
C HIS A 65 -20.35 -22.99 8.14
N ASN A 66 -19.81 -23.98 8.87
CA ASN A 66 -18.57 -23.81 9.63
C ASN A 66 -17.36 -23.64 8.70
N THR A 67 -17.35 -24.32 7.56
CA THR A 67 -16.29 -24.17 6.54
C THR A 67 -16.34 -22.78 5.90
N LEU A 68 -17.51 -22.33 5.44
CA LEU A 68 -17.71 -21.01 4.85
C LEU A 68 -17.37 -19.87 5.82
N GLY A 69 -17.79 -19.98 7.08
CA GLY A 69 -17.45 -19.00 8.11
C GLY A 69 -15.94 -18.96 8.42
N GLY A 70 -15.26 -20.12 8.39
CA GLY A 70 -13.81 -20.21 8.51
C GLY A 70 -13.08 -19.52 7.36
N PHE A 71 -13.46 -19.81 6.11
CA PHE A 71 -12.89 -19.15 4.93
C PHE A 71 -13.15 -17.64 4.94
N ALA A 72 -14.37 -17.20 5.27
CA ALA A 72 -14.70 -15.78 5.32
C ALA A 72 -13.80 -15.01 6.31
N LYS A 73 -13.51 -15.58 7.49
CA LYS A 73 -12.58 -14.98 8.46
C LYS A 73 -11.16 -14.84 7.92
N VAL A 74 -10.65 -15.89 7.26
CA VAL A 74 -9.30 -15.87 6.67
C VAL A 74 -9.22 -14.83 5.55
N THR A 75 -10.19 -14.84 4.64
CA THR A 75 -10.26 -13.88 3.52
C THR A 75 -10.39 -12.44 4.02
N ALA A 76 -11.20 -12.19 5.06
CA ALA A 76 -11.29 -10.87 5.69
C ALA A 76 -9.96 -10.42 6.29
N LEU A 77 -9.28 -11.31 7.02
CA LEU A 77 -7.99 -11.00 7.64
C LEU A 77 -6.95 -10.65 6.59
N VAL A 78 -6.85 -11.44 5.51
CA VAL A 78 -5.93 -11.17 4.40
C VAL A 78 -6.26 -9.84 3.73
N ALA A 79 -7.53 -9.57 3.42
CA ALA A 79 -7.95 -8.32 2.79
C ALA A 79 -7.61 -7.10 3.66
N VAL A 80 -7.84 -7.17 4.98
CA VAL A 80 -7.53 -6.11 5.92
C VAL A 80 -6.02 -5.88 6.01
N VAL A 81 -5.23 -6.95 6.16
CA VAL A 81 -3.76 -6.84 6.24
C VAL A 81 -3.19 -6.24 4.97
N CYS A 82 -3.64 -6.69 3.79
CA CYS A 82 -3.24 -6.12 2.50
C CYS A 82 -3.67 -4.66 2.34
N GLY A 83 -4.87 -4.29 2.79
CA GLY A 83 -5.36 -2.92 2.75
C GLY A 83 -4.54 -1.97 3.64
N ILE A 84 -4.25 -2.40 4.87
CA ILE A 84 -3.41 -1.62 5.81
C ILE A 84 -2.00 -1.47 5.23
N THR A 85 -1.38 -2.54 4.77
CA THR A 85 -0.04 -2.46 4.17
C THR A 85 -0.01 -1.59 2.92
N ALA A 86 -1.03 -1.64 2.06
CA ALA A 86 -1.14 -0.73 0.92
C ALA A 86 -1.21 0.76 1.32
N SER A 87 -1.83 1.07 2.46
CA SER A 87 -1.96 2.45 2.97
C SER A 87 -0.67 3.02 3.59
N VAL A 88 0.25 2.14 4.03
CA VAL A 88 1.51 2.53 4.68
C VAL A 88 2.65 2.67 3.66
N ILE A 89 2.50 2.15 2.44
CA ILE A 89 3.52 2.27 1.40
C ILE A 89 3.57 3.72 0.89
N PRO A 90 4.72 4.43 1.05
CA PRO A 90 4.86 5.79 0.56
C PRO A 90 4.79 5.82 -0.96
N SER A 91 4.30 6.94 -1.50
CA SER A 91 4.19 7.12 -2.95
C SER A 91 5.58 7.21 -3.60
N ARG A 92 5.66 6.84 -4.89
CA ARG A 92 6.89 6.96 -5.71
C ARG A 92 7.49 8.37 -5.65
N ASN A 93 6.65 9.40 -5.67
CA ASN A 93 7.06 10.80 -5.57
C ASN A 93 7.71 11.11 -4.21
N THR A 94 7.19 10.52 -3.12
CA THR A 94 7.75 10.67 -1.77
C THR A 94 9.14 10.05 -1.69
N ILE A 95 9.31 8.84 -2.23
CA ILE A 95 10.62 8.17 -2.24
C ILE A 95 11.62 8.94 -3.09
N TYR A 96 11.21 9.47 -4.24
CA TYR A 96 12.08 10.33 -5.05
C TYR A 96 12.44 11.65 -4.38
N ALA A 97 11.53 12.27 -3.63
CA ALA A 97 11.83 13.48 -2.87
C ALA A 97 12.91 13.22 -1.81
N ILE A 98 12.84 12.07 -1.12
CA ILE A 98 13.87 11.66 -0.16
C ILE A 98 15.22 11.45 -0.85
N ALA A 99 15.24 10.71 -1.97
CA ALA A 99 16.47 10.46 -2.72
C ALA A 99 17.09 11.75 -3.28
N ALA A 100 16.25 12.68 -3.76
CA ALA A 100 16.71 14.00 -4.21
C ALA A 100 17.25 14.85 -3.04
N SER A 101 16.65 14.75 -1.85
CA SER A 101 17.15 15.45 -0.65
C SER A 101 18.52 14.92 -0.21
N GLU A 102 18.72 13.60 -0.19
CA GLU A 102 20.02 12.99 0.13
C GLU A 102 21.09 13.37 -0.90
N LEU A 103 20.78 13.28 -2.20
CA LEU A 103 21.71 13.71 -3.26
C LEU A 103 22.02 15.21 -3.20
N GLY A 104 21.02 16.04 -2.92
CA GLY A 104 21.20 17.47 -2.78
C GLY A 104 22.18 17.81 -1.66
N GLU A 105 22.05 17.14 -0.52
CA GLU A 105 22.98 17.29 0.60
C GLU A 105 24.41 16.86 0.24
N ASP A 106 24.57 15.72 -0.42
CA ASP A 106 25.88 15.23 -0.88
C ASP A 106 26.53 16.19 -1.89
N VAL A 107 25.74 16.71 -2.83
CA VAL A 107 26.21 17.69 -3.81
C VAL A 107 26.61 18.97 -3.12
N LEU A 108 25.81 19.49 -2.18
CA LEU A 108 26.13 20.72 -1.44
C LEU A 108 27.38 20.60 -0.57
N LYS A 109 27.63 19.42 0.00
CA LYS A 109 28.87 19.13 0.75
C LYS A 109 30.10 18.96 -0.15
N SER A 110 29.92 18.84 -1.47
CA SER A 110 31.03 18.70 -2.40
C SER A 110 31.87 20.00 -2.51
N GLN A 111 33.17 19.86 -2.69
CA GLN A 111 34.09 20.99 -2.87
C GLN A 111 33.70 21.85 -4.09
N THR A 112 33.12 21.23 -5.13
CA THR A 112 32.66 21.90 -6.34
C THR A 112 31.45 22.80 -6.05
N ALA A 113 30.46 22.31 -5.29
CA ALA A 113 29.31 23.13 -4.90
C ALA A 113 29.73 24.31 -4.02
N GLY A 114 30.65 24.12 -3.08
CA GLY A 114 31.19 25.22 -2.28
C GLY A 114 31.89 26.30 -3.12
N LYS A 115 32.59 25.92 -4.20
CA LYS A 115 33.19 26.88 -5.14
C LYS A 115 32.12 27.60 -5.98
N ALA A 116 31.10 26.87 -6.44
CA ALA A 116 30.00 27.42 -7.22
C ALA A 116 29.19 28.43 -6.40
N LEU A 117 28.85 28.10 -5.14
CA LEU A 117 28.15 29.01 -4.22
C LEU A 117 28.96 30.29 -3.98
N LYS A 118 30.26 30.19 -3.71
CA LYS A 118 31.13 31.37 -3.57
C LYS A 118 31.17 32.25 -4.82
N ALA A 119 31.22 31.64 -6.00
CA ALA A 119 31.20 32.38 -7.27
C ALA A 119 29.84 33.07 -7.51
N LEU A 120 28.75 32.41 -7.11
CA LEU A 120 27.40 32.95 -7.17
C LEU A 120 27.23 34.14 -6.21
N ASP A 121 27.67 34.00 -4.96
CA ASP A 121 27.62 35.08 -3.96
C ASP A 121 28.39 36.31 -4.44
N ALA A 122 29.63 36.11 -4.92
CA ALA A 122 30.45 37.20 -5.46
C ALA A 122 29.80 37.90 -6.66
N TRP A 123 29.04 37.17 -7.48
CA TRP A 123 28.28 37.74 -8.60
C TRP A 123 27.04 38.52 -8.13
N LEU A 124 26.30 37.99 -7.15
CA LEU A 124 25.12 38.65 -6.58
C LEU A 124 25.48 39.95 -5.84
N ASP A 125 26.56 39.94 -5.04
CA ASP A 125 27.06 41.15 -4.36
C ASP A 125 27.35 42.28 -5.34
N LYS A 126 27.89 41.93 -6.52
CA LYS A 126 28.13 42.91 -7.58
C LYS A 126 26.84 43.48 -8.15
N GLN A 127 25.81 42.64 -8.37
CA GLN A 127 24.52 43.09 -8.91
C GLN A 127 23.73 43.95 -7.92
N ILE A 128 23.74 43.60 -6.64
CA ILE A 128 23.02 44.35 -5.60
C ILE A 128 23.77 45.65 -5.28
N GLY A 129 25.10 45.63 -5.22
CA GLY A 129 25.93 46.81 -5.00
C GLY A 129 25.80 47.86 -6.12
N GLU A 130 25.68 47.43 -7.38
CA GLU A 130 25.49 48.34 -8.52
C GLU A 130 24.03 48.88 -8.64
N GLY A 131 23.06 48.28 -7.96
CA GLY A 131 21.64 48.66 -8.02
C GLY A 131 21.15 49.60 -6.90
N GLY A 132 21.93 49.78 -5.83
CA GLY A 132 21.54 50.54 -4.63
C GLY A 132 21.94 52.02 -4.59
N GLU A 133 22.74 52.51 -5.55
CA GLU A 133 23.20 53.91 -5.61
C GLU A 133 22.42 54.75 -6.65
N LYS A 134 21.08 54.75 -6.60
CA LYS A 134 20.26 55.71 -7.34
C LYS A 134 19.36 56.54 -6.43
#